data_AF-A0ABD0NHP3-F1
#
_entry.id   AF-A0ABD0NHP3-F1
#
_cell.length_a   1.000
_cell.length_b   1.000
_cell.length_c   1.000
_cell.angle_alpha   90.00
_cell.angle_beta   90.00
_cell.angle_gamma   90.00
#
_symmetry.space_group_name_H-M   'P 1'
#
loop_
_entity.id
_entity.type
_entity.pdbx_description
1 polymer ?
#
loop_
_entity_poly.entity_id
_entity_poly.type
_entity_poly.pdbx_seq_one_letter_code
_entity_poly.pdbx_strand_id
1 'polypeptide(L)'
;VFADTDAVKSVSVTEGDSVTLNIRLNEIQKADQILWKFGTNRSLIAKINREVGISYTSDDPDGGFRDRLKLDNQTGSLTITNTKTTDSGSYEASIKNRSSETKQRFSVTVY
;
A
#
# COMPACT_ATOMS: atom_id res chain seq x y z
N VAL A 1 -11.30 22.74 -9.86
CA VAL A 1 -11.77 21.40 -10.27
C VAL A 1 -10.72 20.41 -9.85
N PHE A 2 -11.01 19.52 -8.90
CA PHE A 2 -10.19 18.34 -8.63
C PHE A 2 -11.14 17.17 -8.42
N ALA A 3 -11.70 16.72 -9.54
CA ALA A 3 -12.31 15.41 -9.63
C ALA A 3 -11.19 14.45 -10.03
N ASP A 4 -10.72 13.65 -9.08
CA ASP A 4 -10.08 12.37 -9.38
C ASP A 4 -10.57 11.37 -8.33
N THR A 5 -11.89 11.20 -8.32
CA THR A 5 -12.56 10.22 -7.48
C THR A 5 -12.52 8.88 -8.23
N ASP A 6 -11.78 7.91 -7.68
CA ASP A 6 -11.77 6.48 -8.07
C ASP A 6 -10.89 6.03 -9.27
N ALA A 7 -9.82 6.75 -9.61
CA ALA A 7 -8.83 6.22 -10.57
C ALA A 7 -8.01 5.06 -9.95
N VAL A 8 -8.21 3.84 -10.46
CA VAL A 8 -7.38 2.66 -10.11
C VAL A 8 -6.10 2.70 -10.95
N LYS A 9 -4.94 2.64 -10.30
CA LYS A 9 -3.64 2.57 -11.00
C LYS A 9 -3.25 1.12 -11.27
N SER A 10 -3.20 0.72 -12.53
CA SER A 10 -2.71 -0.61 -12.91
C SER A 10 -1.19 -0.66 -12.93
N VAL A 11 -0.62 -1.74 -12.41
CA VAL A 11 0.82 -2.00 -12.36
C VAL A 11 1.08 -3.46 -12.72
N SER A 12 1.95 -3.70 -13.70
CA SER A 12 2.40 -5.03 -14.09
C SER A 12 3.84 -5.27 -13.63
N VAL A 13 4.15 -6.48 -13.19
CA VAL A 13 5.48 -6.89 -12.75
C VAL A 13 5.73 -8.35 -13.12
N THR A 14 6.97 -8.74 -13.38
CA THR A 14 7.33 -10.14 -13.61
C THR A 14 7.48 -10.88 -12.27
N GLU A 15 7.12 -12.15 -12.22
CA GLU A 15 7.32 -12.99 -11.04
C GLU A 15 8.81 -13.00 -10.62
N GLY A 16 9.07 -12.87 -9.33
CA GLY A 16 10.41 -12.77 -8.76
C GLY A 16 10.97 -11.34 -8.67
N ASP A 17 10.40 -10.39 -9.42
CA ASP A 17 10.82 -8.99 -9.37
C ASP A 17 10.23 -8.26 -8.15
N SER A 18 10.53 -6.96 -8.05
CA SER A 18 9.97 -6.08 -7.03
C SER A 18 9.10 -5.01 -7.67
N VAL A 19 8.04 -4.62 -6.98
CA VAL A 19 7.16 -3.53 -7.40
C VAL A 19 6.93 -2.56 -6.25
N THR A 20 6.94 -1.26 -6.56
CA THR A 20 6.66 -0.20 -5.58
C THR A 20 5.36 0.52 -5.93
N LEU A 21 4.41 0.46 -4.99
CA LEU A 21 3.13 1.14 -5.05
C LEU A 21 3.27 2.52 -4.40
N ASN A 22 3.58 3.51 -5.24
CA ASN A 22 3.76 4.89 -4.82
C ASN A 22 2.40 5.58 -4.63
N ILE A 23 2.15 6.05 -3.41
CA ILE A 23 1.03 6.96 -3.15
C ILE A 23 1.38 8.37 -3.64
N ARG A 24 0.39 9.19 -4.02
CA ARG A 24 0.61 10.55 -4.56
C ARG A 24 1.05 11.59 -3.50
N LEU A 25 1.80 11.17 -2.49
CA LEU A 25 2.35 12.05 -1.45
C LEU A 25 3.85 12.25 -1.71
N ASN A 26 4.30 13.50 -1.63
CA ASN A 26 5.74 13.80 -1.64
C ASN A 26 6.37 13.49 -0.27
N GLU A 27 5.63 13.73 0.83
CA GLU A 27 6.05 13.43 2.20
C GLU A 27 4.82 13.21 3.09
N ILE A 28 4.90 12.27 4.03
CA ILE A 28 3.89 12.00 5.06
C ILE A 28 3.96 13.07 6.15
N GLN A 29 2.83 13.70 6.49
CA GLN A 29 2.76 14.69 7.57
C GLN A 29 2.65 14.06 8.96
N LYS A 30 2.95 14.85 10.00
CA LYS A 30 2.99 14.37 11.39
C LYS A 30 1.69 13.74 11.89
N ALA A 31 0.54 14.21 11.39
CA ALA A 31 -0.77 13.69 11.78
C ALA A 31 -1.33 12.63 10.82
N ASP A 32 -0.54 12.22 9.82
CA ASP A 32 -0.98 11.26 8.83
C ASP A 32 -0.88 9.82 9.36
N GLN A 33 -1.90 9.05 9.01
CA GLN A 33 -1.94 7.61 9.15
C GLN A 33 -2.20 6.97 7.79
N ILE A 34 -1.40 5.97 7.43
CA ILE A 34 -1.53 5.22 6.20
C ILE A 34 -1.81 3.76 6.54
N LEU A 35 -2.82 3.20 5.88
CA LEU A 35 -3.19 1.79 5.98
C LEU A 35 -3.14 1.18 4.59
N TRP A 36 -2.34 0.12 4.45
CA TRP A 36 -2.27 -0.68 3.23
C TRP A 36 -3.08 -1.95 3.40
N LYS A 37 -4.00 -2.19 2.46
CA LYS A 37 -4.88 -3.34 2.45
C LYS A 37 -4.79 -4.10 1.15
N PHE A 38 -4.89 -5.43 1.22
CA PHE A 38 -4.84 -6.31 0.06
C PHE A 38 -6.10 -7.18 -0.07
N GLY A 39 -6.46 -7.47 -1.31
CA GLY A 39 -7.51 -8.42 -1.66
C GLY A 39 -8.93 -7.90 -1.46
N THR A 40 -9.90 -8.76 -1.77
CA THR A 40 -11.35 -8.48 -1.63
C THR A 40 -11.77 -8.29 -0.17
N ASN A 41 -11.13 -9.03 0.75
CA ASN A 41 -11.36 -8.91 2.18
C ASN A 41 -10.70 -7.67 2.80
N ARG A 42 -9.90 -6.93 2.03
CA ARG A 42 -9.14 -5.76 2.48
C ARG A 42 -8.31 -6.06 3.74
N SER A 43 -7.60 -7.19 3.74
CA SER A 43 -6.69 -7.59 4.81
C SER A 43 -5.62 -6.51 5.02
N LEU A 44 -5.39 -6.10 6.27
CA LEU A 44 -4.36 -5.10 6.59
C LEU A 44 -2.98 -5.76 6.46
N ILE A 45 -2.17 -5.29 5.53
CA ILE A 45 -0.81 -5.80 5.28
C ILE A 45 0.29 -4.82 5.72
N ALA A 46 -0.06 -3.56 5.96
CA ALA A 46 0.90 -2.56 6.43
C ALA A 46 0.22 -1.35 7.06
N LYS A 47 0.90 -0.71 8.01
CA LYS A 47 0.43 0.52 8.67
C LYS A 47 1.58 1.45 8.97
N ILE A 48 1.35 2.74 8.75
CA ILE A 48 2.15 3.84 9.27
C ILE A 48 1.22 4.74 10.07
N ASN A 49 1.62 5.13 11.28
CA ASN A 49 1.00 6.21 12.03
C ASN A 49 2.12 7.13 12.51
N ARG A 50 2.23 8.31 11.90
CA ARG A 50 3.30 9.25 12.17
C ARG A 50 3.12 9.98 13.50
N GLU A 51 1.88 10.11 13.97
CA GLU A 51 1.56 10.81 15.22
C GLU A 51 2.12 10.07 16.44
N VAL A 52 2.03 8.74 16.44
CA VAL A 52 2.60 7.89 17.51
C VAL A 52 3.92 7.22 17.13
N GLY A 53 4.46 7.50 15.94
CA GLY A 53 5.75 6.97 15.48
C GLY A 53 5.78 5.46 15.21
N ILE A 54 4.63 4.87 14.83
CA ILE A 54 4.52 3.43 14.58
C ILE A 54 4.55 3.15 13.07
N SER A 55 5.35 2.17 12.65
CA SER A 55 5.32 1.62 11.30
C SER A 55 5.55 0.11 11.35
N TYR A 56 4.67 -0.67 10.73
CA TYR A 56 4.86 -2.12 10.62
C TYR A 56 4.21 -2.69 9.37
N THR A 57 4.75 -3.81 8.91
CA THR A 57 4.12 -4.71 7.96
C THR A 57 3.48 -5.85 8.73
N SER A 58 2.32 -6.30 8.26
CA SER A 58 1.67 -7.50 8.76
C SER A 58 1.79 -8.57 7.69
N ASP A 59 2.03 -9.80 8.14
CA ASP A 59 1.74 -10.94 7.30
C ASP A 59 0.21 -11.00 7.14
N ASP A 60 -0.25 -11.22 5.92
CA ASP A 60 -1.64 -11.62 5.69
C ASP A 60 -1.88 -12.96 6.43
N PRO A 61 -3.12 -13.29 6.86
CA PRO A 61 -3.41 -14.54 7.57
C PRO A 61 -2.88 -15.80 6.87
N ASP A 62 -2.75 -15.77 5.55
CA ASP A 62 -2.22 -16.89 4.76
C ASP A 62 -0.68 -16.93 4.69
N GLY A 63 0.00 -16.02 5.40
CA GLY A 63 1.47 -15.92 5.44
C GLY A 63 2.11 -15.53 4.10
N GLY A 64 1.30 -15.14 3.11
CA GLY A 64 1.74 -14.95 1.73
C GLY A 64 2.87 -13.92 1.61
N PHE A 65 2.81 -12.85 2.41
CA PHE A 65 3.69 -11.69 2.31
C PHE A 65 4.92 -11.70 3.24
N ARG A 66 5.14 -12.80 3.96
CA ARG A 66 6.20 -12.90 4.96
C ARG A 66 7.56 -12.49 4.41
N ASP A 67 8.21 -11.54 5.07
CA ASP A 67 9.52 -10.96 4.75
C ASP A 67 9.63 -10.25 3.38
N ARG A 68 8.51 -10.04 2.67
CA ARG A 68 8.49 -9.47 1.31
C ARG A 68 7.95 -8.06 1.21
N LEU A 69 7.35 -7.53 2.27
CA LEU A 69 6.83 -6.17 2.32
C LEU A 69 7.85 -5.22 2.93
N LYS A 70 8.03 -4.06 2.29
CA LYS A 70 8.82 -2.96 2.80
C LYS A 70 8.02 -1.67 2.73
N LEU A 71 8.01 -0.92 3.83
CA LEU A 71 7.39 0.41 3.89
C LEU A 71 8.45 1.49 3.81
N ASP A 72 8.19 2.48 2.97
CA ASP A 72 8.89 3.76 3.03
C ASP A 72 8.20 4.67 4.04
N ASN A 73 8.87 4.93 5.17
CA ASN A 73 8.33 5.75 6.25
C ASN A 73 8.32 7.26 5.95
N GLN A 74 8.92 7.72 4.85
CA GLN A 74 8.91 9.11 4.40
C GLN A 74 7.77 9.36 3.42
N THR A 75 7.60 8.47 2.43
CA THR A 75 6.60 8.65 1.35
C THR A 75 5.31 7.86 1.58
N GLY A 76 5.35 6.81 2.39
CA GLY A 76 4.22 5.91 2.64
C GLY A 76 4.02 4.84 1.57
N SER A 77 4.96 4.76 0.63
CA SER A 77 4.95 3.78 -0.45
C SER A 77 5.19 2.37 0.08
N LEU A 78 4.49 1.40 -0.53
CA LEU A 78 4.66 -0.02 -0.23
C LEU A 78 5.45 -0.68 -1.34
N THR A 79 6.53 -1.37 -0.99
CA THR A 79 7.28 -2.22 -1.91
C THR A 79 7.03 -3.68 -1.59
N ILE A 80 6.72 -4.45 -2.64
CA ILE A 80 6.57 -5.90 -2.59
C ILE A 80 7.77 -6.47 -3.34
N THR A 81 8.62 -7.24 -2.65
CA THR A 81 9.81 -7.87 -3.24
C THR A 81 9.56 -9.34 -3.51
N ASN A 82 10.24 -9.90 -4.51
CA ASN A 82 10.10 -11.30 -4.89
C ASN A 82 8.61 -11.65 -5.08
N THR A 83 7.97 -10.89 -5.97
CA THR A 83 6.53 -11.00 -6.27
C THR A 83 6.19 -12.39 -6.75
N LYS A 84 4.98 -12.85 -6.46
CA LYS A 84 4.42 -14.13 -6.88
C LYS A 84 3.14 -13.88 -7.64
N THR A 85 2.76 -14.81 -8.52
CA THR A 85 1.44 -14.77 -9.19
C THR A 85 0.27 -14.58 -8.22
N THR A 86 0.37 -15.15 -7.00
CA THR A 86 -0.61 -14.99 -5.91
C THR A 86 -0.71 -13.58 -5.31
N ASP A 87 0.29 -12.73 -5.55
CA ASP A 87 0.27 -11.33 -5.09
C ASP A 87 -0.52 -10.43 -6.05
N SER A 88 -0.98 -10.96 -7.18
CA SER A 88 -1.87 -10.25 -8.09
C SER A 88 -3.18 -9.90 -7.40
N GLY A 89 -3.65 -8.68 -7.56
CA GLY A 89 -4.90 -8.26 -6.97
C GLY A 89 -5.00 -6.76 -6.72
N SER A 90 -6.05 -6.39 -5.99
CA SER A 90 -6.31 -5.00 -5.61
C SER A 90 -5.61 -4.67 -4.30
N TYR A 91 -4.88 -3.55 -4.33
CA TYR A 91 -4.24 -2.93 -3.18
C TYR A 91 -4.89 -1.57 -2.94
N GLU A 92 -5.21 -1.27 -1.69
CA GLU A 92 -5.78 0.01 -1.30
C GLU A 92 -4.91 0.66 -0.22
N ALA A 93 -4.45 1.89 -0.49
CA ALA A 93 -3.84 2.77 0.49
C ALA A 93 -4.90 3.76 0.99
N SER A 94 -5.21 3.72 2.28
CA SER A 94 -6.04 4.73 2.96
C SER A 94 -5.14 5.70 3.71
N ILE A 95 -5.11 6.95 3.27
CA ILE A 95 -4.35 8.05 3.88
C ILE A 95 -5.33 8.89 4.68
N LYS A 96 -5.17 8.91 5.99
CA LYS A 96 -6.01 9.64 6.93
C LYS A 96 -5.19 10.74 7.59
N ASN A 97 -5.73 11.95 7.59
CA ASN A 97 -5.27 13.06 8.41
C ASN A 97 -6.45 13.49 9.31
N ARG A 98 -6.25 14.49 10.18
CA ARG A 98 -7.24 14.98 11.15
C ARG A 98 -8.55 15.46 10.51
N SER A 99 -8.50 15.90 9.25
CA SER A 99 -9.63 16.55 8.57
C SER A 99 -10.03 15.89 7.25
N SER A 100 -9.30 14.87 6.80
CA SER A 100 -9.56 14.24 5.51
C SER A 100 -9.12 12.78 5.48
N GLU A 101 -9.80 12.01 4.63
CA GLU A 101 -9.39 10.67 4.24
C GLU A 101 -9.33 10.61 2.72
N THR A 102 -8.20 10.18 2.18
CA THR A 102 -8.00 9.94 0.76
C THR A 102 -7.65 8.46 0.56
N LYS A 103 -8.24 7.85 -0.47
CA LYS A 103 -7.95 6.46 -0.82
C LYS A 103 -7.32 6.42 -2.20
N GLN A 104 -6.32 5.56 -2.33
CA GLN A 104 -5.69 5.28 -3.60
C GLN A 104 -5.69 3.77 -3.83
N ARG A 105 -6.14 3.36 -5.01
CA ARG A 105 -6.24 1.95 -5.39
C ARG A 105 -5.24 1.60 -6.47
N PHE A 106 -4.67 0.42 -6.36
CA PHE A 106 -3.75 -0.15 -7.32
C PHE A 106 -4.24 -1.54 -7.71
N SER A 107 -4.15 -1.87 -8.99
CA SER A 107 -4.36 -3.22 -9.49
C SER A 107 -3.00 -3.77 -9.91
N VAL A 108 -2.48 -4.73 -9.16
CA VAL A 108 -1.20 -5.38 -9.48
C VAL A 108 -1.48 -6.67 -10.23
N THR A 109 -0.76 -6.87 -11.33
CA THR A 109 -0.77 -8.13 -12.07
C THR A 109 0.67 -8.63 -12.19
N VAL A 110 0.91 -9.84 -11.68
CA VAL A 110 2.20 -10.51 -11.75
C VAL A 110 2.14 -11.55 -12.86
N TYR A 111 3.13 -11.54 -13.76
CA TYR A 111 3.24 -12.45 -14.91
C TYR A 111 4.43 -13.38 -14.80
#